data_AF-A0A9P7QSU5-F1
#
_entry.id   AF-A0A9P7QSU5-F1
#
_cell.length_a   1.000
_cell.length_b   1.000
_cell.length_c   1.000
_cell.angle_alpha   90.00
_cell.angle_beta   90.00
_cell.angle_gamma   90.00
#
_symmetry.space_group_name_H-M   'P 1'
#
loop_
_entity.id
_entity.type
_entity.pdbx_description
1 polymer ?
#
loop_
_entity_poly.entity_id
_entity_poly.type
_entity_poly.pdbx_seq_one_letter_code
_entity_poly.pdbx_strand_id
1 'polypeptide(L)'
;MKFLLGREKAIRGAHTTEDEATLDFFVDHVLPRYLRPLETGGRSIKPTLCHTDLWPGNVKYKPDGERIIVYDANALWAHNEHTHWERAFYKNTGNILKYQNQKKIWTVDYSST
;
A
#
# COMPACT_ATOMS: atom_id res chain seq x y z
N MET A 1 5.70 -6.69 11.62
CA MET A 1 6.58 -5.50 11.58
C MET A 1 7.91 -5.71 12.31
N LYS A 2 7.93 -6.35 13.51
CA LYS A 2 9.18 -6.62 14.25
C LYS A 2 10.24 -7.42 13.45
N PHE A 3 9.83 -8.27 12.51
CA PHE A 3 10.76 -8.98 11.60
C PHE A 3 11.59 -8.01 10.73
N LEU A 4 11.00 -6.92 10.25
CA LEU A 4 11.65 -5.95 9.35
C LEU A 4 12.70 -5.16 10.12
N LEU A 5 12.40 -4.78 11.37
CA LEU A 5 13.32 -4.11 12.28
C LEU A 5 14.51 -5.02 12.65
N GLY A 6 14.24 -6.29 12.96
CA GLY A 6 15.31 -7.27 13.21
C GLY A 6 16.23 -7.45 12.00
N ARG A 7 15.68 -7.42 10.79
CA ARG A 7 16.47 -7.52 9.55
C ARG A 7 17.29 -6.26 9.27
N GLU A 8 16.74 -5.09 9.55
CA GLU A 8 17.43 -3.81 9.37
C GLU A 8 18.64 -3.72 10.33
N LYS A 9 18.45 -4.03 11.62
CA LYS A 9 19.53 -4.15 12.62
C LYS A 9 20.61 -5.15 12.19
N ALA A 10 20.22 -6.29 11.61
CA ALA A 10 21.17 -7.29 11.13
C ALA A 10 22.05 -6.80 9.96
N ILE A 11 21.51 -5.93 9.09
CA ILE A 11 22.21 -5.38 7.93
C ILE A 11 23.02 -4.13 8.28
N ARG A 12 22.47 -3.26 9.13
CA ARG A 12 23.02 -1.92 9.44
C ARG A 12 23.86 -1.90 10.71
N GLY A 13 23.83 -2.96 11.51
CA GLY A 13 24.50 -3.04 12.80
C GLY A 13 23.59 -2.68 13.97
N ALA A 14 24.15 -2.73 15.17
CA ALA A 14 23.41 -2.43 16.39
C ALA A 14 22.97 -0.97 16.44
N HIS A 15 21.77 -0.74 16.96
CA HIS A 15 21.26 0.58 17.28
C HIS A 15 21.79 1.06 18.63
N THR A 16 21.73 2.37 18.87
CA THR A 16 21.94 2.91 20.22
C THR A 16 20.79 2.48 21.14
N THR A 17 21.00 2.59 22.45
CA THR A 17 19.95 2.31 23.44
C THR A 17 18.74 3.23 23.24
N GLU A 18 18.98 4.50 22.88
CA GLU A 18 17.94 5.49 22.63
C GLU A 18 17.09 5.15 21.39
N ASP A 19 17.74 4.66 20.32
CA ASP A 19 17.07 4.21 19.10
C ASP A 19 16.19 2.98 19.36
N GLU A 20 16.70 2.00 20.13
CA GLU A 20 15.94 0.80 20.51
C GLU A 20 14.70 1.17 21.34
N ALA A 21 14.87 2.02 22.36
CA ALA A 21 13.75 2.49 23.18
C ALA A 21 12.70 3.25 22.35
N THR A 22 13.16 4.06 21.39
CA THR A 22 12.28 4.81 20.47
C THR A 22 11.50 3.85 19.57
N LEU A 23 12.17 2.85 18.99
CA LEU A 23 11.56 1.82 18.14
C LEU A 23 10.49 1.03 18.90
N ASP A 24 10.80 0.58 20.12
CA ASP A 24 9.86 -0.18 20.95
C ASP A 24 8.63 0.66 21.32
N PHE A 25 8.84 1.91 21.75
CA PHE A 25 7.72 2.82 22.03
C PHE A 25 6.86 3.04 20.78
N PHE A 26 7.49 3.30 19.63
CA PHE A 26 6.76 3.56 18.39
C PHE A 26 5.95 2.35 17.93
N VAL A 27 6.54 1.15 17.97
CA VAL A 27 5.89 -0.09 17.52
C VAL A 27 4.77 -0.51 18.46
N ASP A 28 4.98 -0.43 19.77
CA ASP A 28 4.04 -0.99 20.74
C ASP A 28 2.96 0.03 21.15
N HIS A 29 3.20 1.33 21.01
CA HIS A 29 2.26 2.37 21.47
C HIS A 29 1.75 3.27 20.36
N VAL A 30 2.62 3.73 19.46
CA VAL A 30 2.24 4.72 18.43
C VAL A 30 1.48 4.04 17.29
N LEU A 31 2.07 3.03 16.65
CA LEU A 31 1.44 2.34 15.52
C LEU A 31 0.05 1.78 15.84
N PRO A 32 -0.19 1.09 16.98
CA PRO A 32 -1.52 0.56 17.25
C PRO A 32 -2.57 1.65 17.40
N ARG A 33 -2.23 2.89 17.77
CA ARG A 33 -3.21 3.99 17.81
C ARG A 33 -3.71 4.39 16.42
N TYR A 34 -2.87 4.29 15.40
CA TYR A 34 -3.24 4.57 14.01
C TYR A 34 -3.91 3.38 13.33
N LEU A 35 -3.50 2.16 13.66
CA LEU A 35 -4.03 0.95 13.01
C LEU A 35 -5.37 0.49 13.61
N ARG A 36 -5.56 0.58 14.93
CA ARG A 36 -6.81 0.16 15.60
C ARG A 36 -8.07 0.75 14.97
N PRO A 37 -8.15 2.06 14.65
CA PRO A 37 -9.31 2.65 13.97
C PRO A 37 -9.61 2.05 12.59
N LEU A 38 -8.63 1.45 11.91
CA LEU A 38 -8.83 0.79 10.62
C LEU A 38 -9.39 -0.63 10.76
N GLU A 39 -9.25 -1.24 11.94
CA GLU A 39 -9.70 -2.59 12.27
C GLU A 39 -11.02 -2.62 13.05
N THR A 40 -11.61 -1.46 13.35
CA THR A 40 -12.93 -1.39 13.99
C THR A 40 -14.06 -1.81 13.05
N GLY A 41 -15.16 -2.32 13.62
CA GLY A 41 -16.37 -2.69 12.86
C GLY A 41 -16.20 -3.94 12.00
N GLY A 42 -15.35 -4.89 12.42
CA GLY A 42 -15.10 -6.15 11.70
C GLY A 42 -14.19 -6.02 10.49
N ARG A 43 -13.54 -4.86 10.31
CA ARG A 43 -12.54 -4.63 9.26
C ARG A 43 -11.20 -5.25 9.66
N SER A 44 -10.43 -5.66 8.67
CA SER A 44 -9.07 -6.19 8.85
C SER A 44 -8.12 -5.45 7.91
N ILE A 45 -6.96 -5.03 8.41
CA ILE A 45 -5.90 -4.49 7.56
C ILE A 45 -5.38 -5.62 6.67
N LYS A 46 -5.33 -5.37 5.36
CA LYS A 46 -4.83 -6.35 4.38
C LYS A 46 -3.49 -5.86 3.79
N PRO A 47 -2.40 -6.63 3.94
CA PRO A 47 -1.16 -6.37 3.21
C PRO A 47 -1.42 -6.54 1.71
N THR A 48 -1.07 -5.52 0.92
CA THR A 48 -1.28 -5.49 -0.53
C THR A 48 -0.04 -4.88 -1.19
N LEU A 49 0.28 -5.33 -2.40
CA LEU A 49 1.25 -4.65 -3.26
C LEU A 49 0.61 -3.39 -3.83
N CYS A 50 1.10 -2.22 -3.42
CA CYS A 50 0.58 -0.91 -3.79
C CYS A 50 1.54 -0.19 -4.74
N HIS A 51 1.01 0.51 -5.74
CA HIS A 51 1.77 1.47 -6.53
C HIS A 51 2.00 2.74 -5.70
N THR A 52 3.26 3.14 -5.55
CA THR A 52 3.63 4.27 -4.67
C THR A 52 3.70 5.61 -5.37
N ASP A 53 3.74 5.61 -6.70
CA ASP A 53 3.85 6.83 -7.51
C ASP A 53 2.66 7.01 -8.48
N LEU A 54 1.45 6.79 -7.96
CA LEU A 54 0.23 6.84 -8.76
C LEU A 54 -0.34 8.26 -8.79
N TRP A 55 0.05 9.02 -9.80
CA TRP A 55 -0.46 10.37 -10.09
C TRP A 55 -0.77 10.49 -11.59
N PRO A 56 -1.53 11.52 -12.04
CA PRO A 56 -1.98 11.61 -13.43
C PRO A 56 -0.86 11.57 -14.49
N GLY A 57 0.36 12.01 -14.18
CA GLY A 57 1.49 11.94 -15.12
C GLY A 57 1.94 10.50 -15.43
N ASN A 58 1.73 9.58 -14.49
CA ASN A 58 2.09 8.16 -14.61
C ASN A 58 0.91 7.28 -15.06
N VAL A 59 -0.21 7.89 -15.47
CA VAL A 59 -1.38 7.16 -15.95
C VAL A 59 -1.81 7.73 -17.29
N LYS A 60 -1.87 6.89 -18.33
CA LYS A 60 -2.42 7.30 -19.63
C LYS A 60 -3.50 6.36 -20.08
N TYR A 61 -4.50 6.88 -20.78
CA TYR A 61 -5.44 6.05 -21.51
C TYR A 61 -4.75 5.40 -22.71
N LYS A 62 -5.13 4.16 -23.00
CA LYS A 62 -4.88 3.53 -24.30
C LYS A 62 -5.68 4.27 -25.39
N PRO A 63 -5.33 4.08 -26.67
CA PRO A 63 -6.08 4.69 -27.77
C PRO A 63 -7.58 4.35 -27.80
N ASP A 64 -7.99 3.25 -27.17
CA ASP A 64 -9.40 2.85 -27.03
C ASP A 64 -10.20 3.70 -26.03
N GLY A 65 -9.55 4.51 -25.19
CA GLY A 65 -10.21 5.34 -24.17
C GLY A 65 -10.83 4.57 -22.99
N GLU A 66 -10.83 3.24 -23.02
CA GLU A 66 -11.47 2.39 -22.01
C GLU A 66 -10.48 1.78 -21.04
N ARG A 67 -9.21 1.71 -21.42
CA ARG A 67 -8.14 1.11 -20.61
C ARG A 67 -7.07 2.12 -20.30
N ILE A 68 -6.42 1.98 -19.14
CA ILE A 68 -5.26 2.79 -18.77
C ILE A 68 -3.99 1.96 -18.80
N ILE A 69 -2.86 2.61 -19.00
CA ILE A 69 -1.52 2.10 -18.74
C ILE A 69 -0.96 2.90 -17.58
N VAL A 70 -0.43 2.19 -16.59
CA VAL A 70 0.29 2.78 -15.47
C VAL A 70 1.78 2.63 -15.76
N TYR A 71 2.51 3.73 -15.65
CA TYR A 71 3.95 3.83 -15.87
C TYR A 71 4.68 3.98 -14.53
N ASP A 72 5.99 3.78 -14.55
CA ASP A 72 6.86 3.92 -13.37
C ASP A 72 6.33 3.14 -12.17
N ALA A 73 6.19 1.82 -12.39
CA ALA A 73 5.66 0.83 -11.46
C ALA A 73 6.54 0.63 -10.21
N ASN A 74 6.71 1.70 -9.44
CA ASN A 74 7.29 1.66 -8.11
C ASN A 74 6.26 1.02 -7.17
N ALA A 75 6.64 -0.12 -6.59
CA ALA A 75 5.74 -0.95 -5.83
C ALA A 75 6.25 -1.15 -4.39
N LEU A 76 5.34 -1.05 -3.43
CA LEU A 76 5.60 -1.26 -2.02
C LEU A 76 4.56 -2.21 -1.45
N TRP A 77 4.99 -3.15 -0.60
CA TRP A 77 4.08 -3.88 0.27
C TRP A 77 3.58 -2.96 1.38
N ALA A 78 2.30 -2.57 1.30
CA ALA A 78 1.68 -1.61 2.21
C ALA A 78 0.28 -2.08 2.64
N HIS A 79 -0.36 -1.31 3.52
CA HIS A 79 -1.76 -1.49 3.83
C HIS A 79 -2.62 -1.09 2.62
N ASN A 80 -3.67 -1.85 2.33
CA ASN A 80 -4.70 -1.53 1.34
C ASN A 80 -5.32 -0.12 1.53
N GLU A 81 -5.19 0.43 2.72
CA GLU A 81 -5.66 1.74 3.18
C GLU A 81 -4.69 2.90 2.91
N HIS A 82 -3.45 2.61 2.48
CA HIS A 82 -2.38 3.60 2.32
C HIS A 82 -2.64 4.62 1.21
N THR A 83 -3.33 4.25 0.12
CA THR A 83 -3.61 5.16 -0.99
C THR A 83 -4.90 5.95 -0.76
N HIS A 84 -4.76 7.16 -0.22
CA HIS A 84 -5.90 8.04 0.11
C HIS A 84 -6.35 8.93 -1.06
N TRP A 85 -5.49 9.14 -2.06
CA TRP A 85 -5.69 10.21 -3.06
C TRP A 85 -6.44 9.76 -4.30
N GLU A 86 -6.27 8.51 -4.76
CA GLU A 86 -7.11 7.82 -5.74
C GLU A 86 -6.67 6.34 -5.68
N ARG A 87 -7.55 5.42 -5.31
CA ARG A 87 -7.18 4.00 -5.15
C ARG A 87 -7.20 3.34 -6.53
N ALA A 88 -6.05 3.00 -7.11
CA ALA A 88 -5.99 1.94 -8.14
C ALA A 88 -5.36 0.68 -7.52
N PHE A 89 -6.11 -0.41 -7.45
CA PHE A 89 -5.60 -1.70 -6.98
C PHE A 89 -5.30 -2.61 -8.15
N TYR A 90 -4.16 -3.28 -8.11
CA TYR A 90 -3.93 -4.51 -8.87
C TYR A 90 -4.56 -5.68 -8.11
N LYS A 91 -5.60 -6.30 -8.67
CA LYS A 91 -5.99 -7.65 -8.22
C LYS A 91 -5.11 -8.67 -8.93
N ASN A 92 -4.80 -9.76 -8.23
CA ASN A 92 -4.04 -10.92 -8.73
C ASN A 92 -4.72 -11.68 -9.90
N THR A 93 -5.73 -11.07 -10.52
CA THR A 93 -6.46 -11.52 -11.70
C THR A 93 -6.04 -10.76 -12.97
N GLY A 94 -5.05 -9.85 -12.86
CA GLY A 94 -4.70 -8.89 -13.91
C GLY A 94 -5.53 -7.60 -13.86
N ASN A 95 -6.53 -7.49 -12.99
CA ASN A 95 -7.50 -6.40 -13.11
C ASN A 95 -7.07 -5.17 -12.31
N ILE A 96 -7.13 -3.98 -12.92
CA ILE A 96 -6.95 -2.71 -12.24
C ILE A 96 -8.32 -2.19 -11.81
N LEU A 97 -8.49 -1.91 -10.51
CA LEU A 97 -9.73 -1.36 -9.97
C LEU A 97 -9.50 0.05 -9.46
N LYS A 98 -10.24 1.04 -9.98
CA LYS A 98 -10.26 2.37 -9.39
C LYS A 98 -11.37 2.46 -8.33
N TYR A 99 -11.04 2.96 -7.15
CA TYR A 99 -11.97 3.24 -6.05
C TYR A 99 -11.88 4.71 -5.63
N GLN A 100 -13.02 5.30 -5.29
CA GLN A 100 -13.12 6.62 -4.66
C GLN A 100 -14.04 6.48 -3.44
N ASN A 101 -13.59 6.96 -2.26
CA ASN A 101 -14.34 6.85 -1.00
C ASN A 101 -14.86 5.42 -0.71
N GLN A 102 -14.02 4.40 -0.91
CA GLN A 102 -14.35 2.98 -0.75
C GLN A 102 -15.42 2.44 -1.73
N LYS A 103 -15.96 3.26 -2.63
CA LYS A 103 -16.82 2.82 -3.72
C LYS A 103 -15.97 2.47 -4.94
N LYS A 104 -16.23 1.30 -5.52
CA LYS A 104 -15.64 0.89 -6.79
C LYS A 104 -16.18 1.81 -7.87
N ILE A 105 -15.30 2.55 -8.54
CA ILE A 105 -15.68 3.46 -9.62
C ILE A 105 -15.32 2.92 -11.01
N TRP A 106 -14.35 1.99 -11.11
CA TRP A 106 -13.93 1.45 -12.41
C TRP A 106 -13.15 0.12 -12.35
N THR A 107 -13.13 -0.63 -13.47
CA THR A 107 -12.37 -1.88 -13.67
C THR A 107 -11.77 -1.92 -15.07
N VAL A 108 -10.52 -2.35 -15.18
CA VAL A 108 -9.95 -2.92 -16.41
C VAL A 108 -9.54 -4.36 -16.16
N ASP A 109 -9.89 -5.23 -17.10
CA ASP A 109 -9.51 -6.65 -17.10
C ASP A 109 -8.30 -6.90 -18.02
N TYR A 110 -7.30 -7.64 -17.53
CA TYR A 110 -6.13 -8.07 -18.31
C TYR A 110 -6.02 -9.59 -18.45
N SER A 111 -7.03 -10.36 -18.03
CA SER A 111 -7.03 -11.82 -18.14
C SER A 111 -7.26 -12.34 -19.57
N SER A 112 -7.46 -11.45 -20.55
CA SER A 112 -7.78 -11.77 -21.93
C SER A 112 -6.69 -11.41 -22.95
N THR A 113 -5.43 -11.24 -22.53
CA THR A 113 -4.27 -11.26 -23.43
C THR A 113 -3.59 -12.61 -23.43
#